data_AF-A0A8B0SLJ3-F1
#
_entry.id   AF-A0A8B0SLJ3-F1
#
_cell.length_a   1.000
_cell.length_b   1.000
_cell.length_c   1.000
_cell.angle_alpha   90.00
_cell.angle_beta   90.00
_cell.angle_gamma   90.00
#
_symmetry.space_group_name_H-M   'P 1'
#
loop_
_entity.id
_entity.type
_entity.pdbx_description
1 polymer ?
#
loop_
_entity_poly.entity_id
_entity_poly.type
_entity_poly.pdbx_seq_one_letter_code
_entity_poly.pdbx_strand_id
1 'polypeptide(L)'
;MRRISRGSTVTPDVVVVCDEQFLDDYSTESPVLIVEVLFKATRQRDRQVKRLEYLQLPSLQEYMLIEQDTVEVEVFRRSDSWRPSYYYWGDMVVLESVGLSLSVESIYQ
;
A
#
# COMPACT_ATOMS: atom_id res chain seq x y z
N MET A 1 1.40 21.70 5.64
CA MET A 1 -0.01 21.24 5.44
C MET A 1 -0.58 21.53 4.04
N ARG A 2 -0.03 20.88 3.00
CA ARG A 2 -0.63 20.70 1.67
C ARG A 2 -0.09 19.35 1.18
N ARG A 3 -0.89 18.27 1.23
CA ARG A 3 -1.99 17.85 0.34
C ARG A 3 -1.45 17.13 -0.91
N ILE A 4 -1.60 15.81 -0.92
CA ILE A 4 -1.83 15.07 -2.16
C ILE A 4 -3.16 15.62 -2.72
N SER A 5 -3.12 16.49 -3.72
CA SER A 5 -4.33 16.94 -4.42
C SER A 5 -4.57 15.97 -5.59
N ARG A 6 -5.72 15.33 -5.76
CA ARG A 6 -7.11 15.77 -5.59
C ARG A 6 -7.98 14.69 -4.92
N GLY A 7 -8.84 15.12 -4.00
CA GLY A 7 -9.93 14.34 -3.43
C GLY A 7 -9.51 13.51 -2.21
N SER A 8 -10.18 13.74 -1.07
CA SER A 8 -10.05 12.96 0.18
C SER A 8 -8.71 13.05 0.96
N THR A 9 -8.78 13.63 2.16
CA THR A 9 -7.71 13.56 3.18
C THR A 9 -7.58 12.11 3.68
N VAL A 10 -6.67 11.34 3.09
CA VAL A 10 -6.32 10.01 3.60
C VAL A 10 -4.85 9.96 3.97
N THR A 11 -4.58 9.56 5.19
CA THR A 11 -3.26 9.10 5.61
C THR A 11 -3.26 7.57 5.55
N PRO A 12 -2.44 6.94 4.69
CA PRO A 12 -2.27 5.50 4.69
C PRO A 12 -1.52 5.04 5.94
N ASP A 13 -1.66 3.76 6.30
CA ASP A 13 -1.03 3.20 7.50
C ASP A 13 0.50 3.14 7.38
N VAL A 14 1.02 2.78 6.21
CA VAL A 14 2.47 2.81 5.92
C VAL A 14 2.74 3.38 4.53
N VAL A 15 3.78 4.23 4.45
CA VAL A 15 4.31 4.75 3.21
C VAL A 15 5.82 4.58 3.19
N VAL A 16 6.34 4.07 2.07
CA VAL A 16 7.79 4.05 1.82
C VAL A 16 8.11 5.03 0.71
N VAL A 17 9.17 5.82 0.93
CA VAL A 17 9.71 6.81 0.00
C VAL A 17 11.19 6.55 -0.16
N CYS A 18 11.69 6.58 -1.39
CA CYS A 18 13.11 6.38 -1.70
C CYS A 18 13.86 7.68 -2.02
N ASP A 19 13.20 8.84 -1.92
CA ASP A 19 13.82 10.16 -2.12
C ASP A 19 14.39 10.69 -0.80
N GLU A 20 15.66 11.12 -0.81
CA GLU A 20 16.38 11.66 0.34
C GLU A 20 15.85 13.04 0.79
N GLN A 21 15.06 13.72 -0.05
CA GLN A 21 14.46 15.04 0.25
C GLN A 21 13.22 14.94 1.15
N PHE A 22 13.02 13.82 1.84
CA PHE A 22 11.90 13.57 2.75
C PHE A 22 12.01 14.35 4.06
N LEU A 23 12.05 15.69 3.97
CA LEU A 23 12.21 16.59 5.09
C LEU A 23 10.86 17.26 5.41
N ASP A 24 10.39 16.98 6.63
CA ASP A 24 9.61 17.85 7.52
C ASP A 24 8.07 17.84 7.58
N ASP A 25 7.29 17.10 6.78
CA ASP A 25 5.81 17.23 6.88
C ASP A 25 4.97 15.94 6.79
N TYR A 26 5.55 14.77 7.10
CA TYR A 26 4.88 13.43 7.10
C TYR A 26 4.06 13.10 5.84
N SER A 27 4.31 13.82 4.74
CA SER A 27 3.55 13.73 3.50
C SER A 27 4.50 13.65 2.32
N THR A 28 4.17 12.77 1.38
CA THR A 28 4.95 12.52 0.17
C THR A 28 4.07 12.69 -1.05
N GLU A 29 4.64 13.23 -2.12
CA GLU A 29 4.06 13.16 -3.46
C GLU A 29 4.63 11.98 -4.27
N SER A 30 5.66 11.30 -3.73
CA SER A 30 6.46 10.30 -4.44
C SER A 30 6.60 8.96 -3.69
N PRO A 31 5.50 8.32 -3.23
CA PRO A 31 5.60 7.01 -2.57
C PRO A 31 6.01 5.94 -3.57
N VAL A 32 6.84 4.98 -3.15
CA VAL A 32 7.17 3.79 -3.95
C VAL A 32 6.33 2.57 -3.54
N LEU A 33 5.96 2.50 -2.25
CA LEU A 33 5.08 1.49 -1.66
C LEU A 33 4.10 2.17 -0.70
N ILE A 34 2.83 1.76 -0.78
CA ILE A 34 1.78 2.09 0.19
C ILE A 34 1.22 0.79 0.76
N VAL A 35 1.02 0.74 2.08
CA VAL A 35 0.36 -0.37 2.77
C VAL A 35 -0.83 0.15 3.55
N GLU A 36 -1.96 -0.55 3.45
CA GLU A 36 -3.18 -0.27 4.22
C GLU A 36 -3.65 -1.54 4.93
N VAL A 37 -4.05 -1.39 6.18
CA VAL A 37 -4.62 -2.45 7.00
C VAL A 37 -6.13 -2.24 7.05
N LEU A 38 -6.86 -3.15 6.41
CA LEU A 38 -8.30 -3.05 6.23
C LEU A 38 -9.03 -3.38 7.53
N PHE A 39 -9.68 -2.39 8.13
CA PHE A 39 -10.67 -2.61 9.18
C PHE A 39 -12.10 -2.44 8.65
N LYS A 40 -13.07 -3.01 9.38
CA LYS A 40 -14.48 -3.08 8.96
C LYS A 40 -15.08 -1.75 8.48
N ALA A 41 -14.63 -0.62 9.02
CA ALA A 41 -15.15 0.70 8.65
C ALA A 41 -14.49 1.33 7.41
N THR A 42 -13.27 0.93 7.03
CA THR A 42 -12.55 1.48 5.87
C THR A 42 -12.44 0.53 4.69
N ARG A 43 -12.72 -0.77 4.87
CA ARG A 43 -12.62 -1.81 3.84
C ARG A 43 -13.15 -1.39 2.46
N GLN A 44 -14.38 -0.86 2.38
CA GLN A 44 -14.95 -0.42 1.10
C GLN A 44 -14.21 0.79 0.50
N ARG A 45 -13.82 1.75 1.34
CA ARG A 45 -13.11 2.96 0.91
C ARG A 45 -11.72 2.62 0.40
N ASP A 46 -10.99 1.76 1.12
CA ASP A 46 -9.62 1.38 0.78
C ASP A 46 -9.60 0.56 -0.51
N ARG A 47 -10.44 -0.49 -0.60
CA ARG A 47 -10.50 -1.37 -1.79
C ARG A 47 -10.97 -0.67 -3.06
N GLN A 48 -11.78 0.39 -2.95
CA GLN A 48 -12.38 1.04 -4.13
C GLN A 48 -11.85 2.44 -4.38
N VAL A 49 -11.97 3.34 -3.42
CA VAL A 49 -11.69 4.77 -3.61
C VAL A 49 -10.19 5.02 -3.58
N LYS A 50 -9.53 4.66 -2.47
CA LYS A 50 -8.10 4.92 -2.28
C LYS A 50 -7.26 4.19 -3.31
N ARG A 51 -7.59 2.92 -3.61
CA ARG A 51 -6.91 2.17 -4.68
C ARG A 51 -6.92 2.95 -5.99
N LEU A 52 -8.07 3.44 -6.45
CA LEU A 52 -8.15 4.18 -7.71
C LEU A 52 -7.34 5.48 -7.70
N GLU A 53 -7.23 6.15 -6.55
CA GLU A 53 -6.41 7.35 -6.38
C GLU A 53 -4.91 7.01 -6.36
N TYR A 54 -4.49 6.02 -5.58
CA TYR A 54 -3.09 5.64 -5.41
C TYR A 54 -2.48 5.03 -6.66
N LEU A 55 -3.21 4.18 -7.39
CA LEU A 55 -2.68 3.54 -8.60
C LEU A 55 -2.40 4.54 -9.75
N GLN A 56 -2.86 5.80 -9.63
CA GLN A 56 -2.54 6.89 -10.55
C GLN A 56 -1.24 7.63 -10.20
N LEU A 57 -0.67 7.41 -9.01
CA LEU A 57 0.55 8.07 -8.58
C LEU A 57 1.75 7.61 -9.44
N PRO A 58 2.46 8.52 -10.14
CA PRO A 58 3.52 8.14 -11.07
C PRO A 58 4.72 7.42 -10.44
N SER A 59 4.94 7.64 -9.15
CA SER A 59 6.03 7.07 -8.35
C SER A 59 5.71 5.68 -7.79
N LEU A 60 4.43 5.38 -7.57
CA LEU A 60 3.99 4.16 -6.91
C LEU A 60 4.33 2.93 -7.76
N GLN A 61 4.96 1.94 -7.12
CA GLN A 61 5.33 0.67 -7.72
C GLN A 61 4.48 -0.49 -7.17
N GLU A 62 4.21 -0.47 -5.86
CA GLU A 62 3.46 -1.51 -5.18
C GLU A 62 2.41 -0.91 -4.22
N TYR A 63 1.24 -1.54 -4.15
CA TYR A 63 0.18 -1.23 -3.19
C TYR A 63 -0.26 -2.51 -2.50
N MET A 64 -0.18 -2.55 -1.18
CA MET A 64 -0.51 -3.73 -0.37
C MET A 64 -1.71 -3.45 0.53
N LEU A 65 -2.66 -4.38 0.53
CA LEU A 65 -3.80 -4.43 1.43
C LEU A 65 -3.68 -5.64 2.34
N ILE A 66 -3.87 -5.45 3.64
CA ILE A 66 -3.87 -6.51 4.65
C ILE A 66 -5.27 -6.60 5.26
N GLU A 67 -5.96 -7.73 5.13
CA GLU A 67 -7.25 -7.93 5.81
C GLU A 67 -7.07 -8.25 7.29
N GLN A 68 -7.86 -7.63 8.17
CA GLN A 68 -7.80 -7.92 9.61
C GLN A 68 -8.72 -9.06 10.06
N ASP A 69 -9.84 -9.29 9.37
CA ASP A 69 -10.82 -10.32 9.76
C ASP A 69 -10.43 -11.73 9.28
N THR A 70 -9.56 -11.79 8.26
CA THR A 70 -9.10 -13.02 7.60
C THR A 70 -7.65 -12.88 7.21
N VAL A 71 -6.89 -13.98 7.22
CA VAL A 71 -5.50 -14.00 6.73
C VAL A 71 -5.51 -13.92 5.21
N GLU A 72 -5.45 -12.71 4.68
CA GLU A 72 -5.38 -12.39 3.26
C GLU A 72 -4.57 -11.11 3.07
N VAL A 73 -3.50 -11.21 2.29
CA VAL A 73 -2.74 -10.05 1.81
C VAL A 73 -2.95 -9.94 0.30
N GLU A 74 -3.36 -8.77 -0.16
CA GLU A 74 -3.55 -8.45 -1.57
C GLU A 74 -2.49 -7.44 -2.01
N VAL A 75 -1.71 -7.77 -3.04
CA VAL A 75 -0.67 -6.88 -3.59
C VAL A 75 -0.98 -6.55 -5.04
N PHE A 76 -0.97 -5.26 -5.35
CA PHE A 76 -1.06 -4.72 -6.70
C PHE A 76 0.32 -4.20 -7.10
N ARG A 77 0.80 -4.60 -8.29
CA ARG A 77 2.10 -4.16 -8.80
C ARG A 77 1.97 -3.45 -10.12
N ARG A 78 2.71 -2.35 -10.29
CA ARG A 78 2.76 -1.62 -11.55
C ARG A 78 3.34 -2.48 -12.67
N SER A 79 4.37 -3.27 -12.36
CA SER A 79 5.02 -4.22 -13.27
C SER A 79 4.05 -5.26 -13.84
N ASP A 80 3.02 -5.63 -13.08
CA ASP A 80 1.96 -6.56 -13.51
C ASP A 80 0.62 -5.85 -13.80
N SER A 81 0.69 -4.64 -14.35
CA SER A 81 -0.49 -3.87 -14.79
C SER A 81 -1.57 -3.72 -13.70
N TRP A 82 -1.14 -3.64 -12.43
CA TRP A 82 -2.01 -3.55 -11.26
C TRP A 82 -3.02 -4.70 -11.14
N ARG A 83 -2.68 -5.90 -11.61
CA ARG A 83 -3.47 -7.10 -11.31
C ARG A 83 -3.27 -7.49 -9.83
N PRO A 84 -4.34 -7.96 -9.15
CA PRO A 84 -4.22 -8.39 -7.77
C PRO A 84 -3.49 -9.74 -7.69
N SER A 85 -2.53 -9.82 -6.78
CA SER A 85 -1.95 -11.07 -6.29
C SER A 85 -2.40 -11.30 -4.85
N TYR A 86 -2.89 -12.50 -4.55
CA TYR A 86 -3.35 -12.86 -3.22
C TYR A 86 -2.37 -13.80 -2.54
N TYR A 87 -2.13 -13.55 -1.26
CA TYR A 87 -1.23 -14.34 -0.41
C TYR A 87 -1.96 -14.69 0.89
N TYR A 88 -1.80 -15.94 1.31
CA TYR A 88 -2.45 -16.53 2.47
C TYR A 88 -1.43 -17.08 3.45
N TRP A 89 -1.91 -17.64 4.56
CA TRP A 89 -1.05 -18.30 5.55
C TRP A 89 -0.09 -19.31 4.90
N GLY A 90 1.20 -19.23 5.21
CA GLY A 90 2.25 -20.09 4.63
C GLY A 90 2.85 -19.56 3.33
N ASP A 91 2.26 -18.53 2.72
CA ASP A 91 2.83 -17.89 1.54
C ASP A 91 3.92 -16.87 1.92
N MET A 92 4.73 -16.52 0.92
CA MET A 92 5.75 -15.47 1.01
C MET A 92 5.39 -14.31 0.09
N VAL A 93 5.31 -13.11 0.67
CA VAL A 93 5.13 -11.85 -0.06
C VAL A 93 6.52 -11.30 -0.39
N VAL A 94 6.76 -11.06 -1.68
CA VAL A 94 7.96 -10.33 -2.15
C VAL A 94 7.53 -8.92 -2.55
N LEU A 95 8.11 -7.92 -1.90
CA LEU A 95 7.94 -6.50 -2.20
C LEU A 95 9.16 -6.02 -2.99
N GLU A 96 9.02 -6.02 -4.31
CA GLU A 96 10.10 -5.72 -5.27
C GLU A 96 10.59 -4.28 -5.12
N SER A 97 9.71 -3.33 -4.79
CA SER A 97 10.05 -1.91 -4.72
C SER A 97 11.04 -1.57 -3.59
N VAL A 98 11.13 -2.46 -2.59
CA VAL A 98 11.98 -2.29 -1.40
C VAL A 98 12.93 -3.48 -1.18
N GLY A 99 12.96 -4.46 -2.08
CA GLY A 99 13.82 -5.64 -1.97
C GLY A 99 13.56 -6.49 -0.72
N LEU A 100 12.30 -6.55 -0.26
CA LEU A 100 11.91 -7.22 0.99
C LEU A 100 11.10 -8.48 0.70
N SER A 101 11.34 -9.54 1.49
CA SER A 101 10.51 -10.74 1.48
C SER A 101 10.01 -11.04 2.89
N LEU A 102 8.70 -11.23 3.02
CA LEU A 102 8.02 -11.47 4.30
C LEU A 102 7.16 -12.72 4.18
N SER A 103 7.18 -13.58 5.21
CA SER A 103 6.11 -14.57 5.34
C SER A 103 4.81 -13.86 5.70
N VAL A 104 3.66 -14.39 5.28
CA VAL A 104 2.37 -13.85 5.70
C VAL A 104 2.24 -13.91 7.22
N GLU A 105 2.76 -14.95 7.86
CA GLU A 105 2.79 -15.07 9.33
C GLU A 105 3.49 -13.89 10.01
N SER A 106 4.61 -13.41 9.46
CA SER A 106 5.33 -12.24 10.00
C SER A 106 4.53 -10.94 9.86
N ILE A 107 3.61 -10.85 8.91
CA ILE A 107 2.74 -9.67 8.72
C ILE A 107 1.64 -9.64 9.80
N TYR A 108 1.21 -10.80 10.30
CA TYR A 108 0.10 -10.95 11.25
C TYR A 108 0.51 -11.15 12.73
N GLN A 109 1.81 -11.07 13.05
CA GLN A 109 2.34 -11.15 14.42
C GLN A 109 2.57 -9.77 15.03
#